data_AF-A0A2S3U357-F1
#
_entry.id   AF-A0A2S3U357-F1
#
_cell.length_a   1.000
_cell.length_b   1.000
_cell.length_c   1.000
_cell.angle_alpha   90.00
_cell.angle_beta   90.00
_cell.angle_gamma   90.00
#
_symmetry.space_group_name_H-M   'P 1'
#
loop_
_entity.id
_entity.type
_entity.pdbx_description
1 polymer ?
#
loop_
_entity_poly.entity_id
_entity_poly.type
_entity_poly.pdbx_seq_one_letter_code
_entity_poly.pdbx_strand_id
1 'polypeptide(L)'
;MGLVAIYMGMNLGKKYYWFLPFCVFIIVLNGRTGLITLAFGFALMLVKRMLSSVRGLFQVVLIIILSVTFIILGLAFLQSIQPDTYTWIVSGFEDTFALVFEGSKQGNYEQLTGSFLMFPSQLLDWVFGYGVRVYGGNSSNIWFGTSDIGFINDLFMGGIIYMALLYGTIIASLTACHKKSGKVVRDSKIFLAFGVVLLIANYKGEVARSGMVLTTIIFLGYLLSTELKIEEKKWQSA
;
A
#
# COMPACT_ATOMS: atom_id res chain seq x y z
N MET A 1 8.84 0.46 -1.92
CA MET A 1 10.03 -0.28 -2.41
C MET A 1 9.69 -1.61 -3.08
N GLY A 2 8.97 -2.53 -2.44
CA GLY A 2 8.61 -3.81 -3.08
C GLY A 2 7.92 -3.67 -4.44
N LEU A 3 6.98 -2.72 -4.58
CA LEU A 3 6.34 -2.42 -5.88
C LEU A 3 7.31 -1.94 -6.97
N VAL A 4 8.33 -1.18 -6.59
CA VAL A 4 9.38 -0.73 -7.53
C VAL A 4 10.23 -1.93 -7.95
N ALA A 5 10.57 -2.82 -7.03
CA ALA A 5 11.29 -4.05 -7.33
C ALA A 5 10.51 -4.95 -8.31
N ILE A 6 9.18 -5.08 -8.13
CA ILE A 6 8.32 -5.80 -9.09
C ILE A 6 8.34 -5.10 -10.45
N TYR A 7 8.17 -3.78 -10.48
CA TYR A 7 8.19 -2.99 -11.71
C TYR A 7 9.50 -3.13 -12.49
N MET A 8 10.64 -3.01 -11.81
CA MET A 8 11.95 -3.21 -12.42
C MET A 8 12.16 -4.67 -12.84
N GLY A 9 11.65 -5.63 -12.06
CA GLY A 9 11.65 -7.06 -12.37
C GLY A 9 10.95 -7.39 -13.69
N MET A 10 9.85 -6.68 -13.96
CA MET A 10 9.05 -6.88 -15.18
C MET A 10 9.62 -6.16 -16.41
N ASN A 11 10.17 -4.95 -16.24
CA ASN A 11 10.53 -4.09 -17.37
C ASN A 11 12.03 -4.00 -17.65
N LEU A 12 12.90 -4.27 -16.67
CA LEU A 12 14.37 -4.17 -16.82
C LEU A 12 15.06 -5.54 -16.73
N GLY A 13 14.66 -6.40 -15.79
CA GLY A 13 15.21 -7.76 -15.72
C GLY A 13 14.90 -8.53 -14.43
N LYS A 14 14.97 -9.86 -14.49
CA LYS A 14 14.55 -10.73 -13.37
C LYS A 14 15.34 -10.56 -12.07
N LYS A 15 16.56 -9.99 -12.13
CA LYS A 15 17.44 -9.79 -10.96
C LYS A 15 16.80 -8.95 -9.86
N TYR A 16 15.89 -8.03 -10.20
CA TYR A 16 15.25 -7.15 -9.22
C TYR A 16 14.25 -7.90 -8.31
N TYR A 17 13.79 -9.10 -8.69
CA TYR A 17 12.94 -9.92 -7.82
C TYR A 17 13.68 -10.44 -6.57
N TRP A 18 15.02 -10.50 -6.59
CA TRP A 18 15.81 -10.86 -5.41
C TRP A 18 15.66 -9.87 -4.25
N PHE A 19 15.13 -8.68 -4.49
CA PHE A 19 14.86 -7.70 -3.45
C PHE A 19 13.51 -7.94 -2.73
N LEU A 20 12.64 -8.79 -3.28
CA LEU A 20 11.33 -9.06 -2.69
C LEU A 20 11.39 -9.81 -1.37
N PRO A 21 12.22 -10.86 -1.18
CA PRO A 21 12.37 -11.50 0.12
C PRO A 21 12.72 -10.52 1.25
N PHE A 22 13.64 -9.58 1.00
CA PHE A 22 13.99 -8.53 1.96
C PHE A 22 12.81 -7.60 2.26
N CYS A 23 12.06 -7.20 1.23
CA CYS A 23 10.86 -6.37 1.42
C CYS A 23 9.81 -7.11 2.27
N VAL A 24 9.52 -8.37 1.94
CA VAL A 24 8.56 -9.19 2.67
C VAL A 24 9.01 -9.41 4.11
N PHE A 25 10.30 -9.70 4.34
CA PHE A 25 10.86 -9.87 5.67
C PHE A 25 10.67 -8.61 6.54
N ILE A 26 11.05 -7.43 6.04
CA ILE A 26 10.87 -6.15 6.76
C ILE A 26 9.39 -5.90 7.06
N ILE A 27 8.52 -6.18 6.08
CA ILE A 27 7.07 -6.03 6.23
C ILE A 27 6.51 -6.94 7.32
N VAL A 28 6.93 -8.22 7.36
CA VAL A 28 6.49 -9.19 8.37
C VAL A 28 6.98 -8.79 9.77
N LEU A 29 8.20 -8.25 9.88
CA LEU A 29 8.78 -7.83 11.15
C LEU A 29 8.13 -6.58 11.75
N ASN A 30 7.72 -5.60 10.94
CA ASN A 30 7.39 -4.28 11.47
C ASN A 30 6.12 -3.63 10.90
N GLY A 31 5.53 -4.15 9.83
CA GLY A 31 4.47 -3.44 9.12
C GLY A 31 3.57 -4.35 8.31
N ARG A 32 2.76 -5.17 9.00
CA ARG A 32 1.89 -6.21 8.38
C ARG A 32 0.96 -5.69 7.27
N THR A 33 0.66 -4.39 7.22
CA THR A 33 -0.06 -3.73 6.11
C THR A 33 0.72 -3.60 4.82
N GLY A 34 2.04 -3.63 4.90
CA GLY A 34 2.91 -3.72 3.74
C GLY A 34 2.59 -4.95 2.90
N LEU A 35 2.09 -6.04 3.50
CA LEU A 35 1.67 -7.24 2.76
C LEU A 35 0.47 -6.94 1.87
N ILE A 36 -0.54 -6.22 2.40
CA ILE A 36 -1.75 -5.86 1.66
C ILE A 36 -1.39 -4.97 0.47
N THR A 37 -0.60 -3.92 0.71
CA THR A 37 -0.19 -2.98 -0.35
C THR A 37 0.71 -3.63 -1.40
N LEU A 38 1.62 -4.52 -0.99
CA LEU A 38 2.45 -5.30 -1.91
C LEU A 38 1.61 -6.28 -2.73
N ALA A 39 0.68 -7.01 -2.08
CA ALA A 39 -0.22 -7.95 -2.73
C ALA A 39 -1.11 -7.26 -3.76
N PHE A 40 -1.67 -6.09 -3.42
CA PHE A 40 -2.55 -5.34 -4.33
C PHE A 40 -1.79 -4.82 -5.55
N GLY A 41 -0.61 -4.23 -5.36
CA GLY A 41 0.19 -3.78 -6.50
C GLY A 41 0.74 -4.93 -7.33
N PHE A 42 1.07 -6.07 -6.73
CA PHE A 42 1.41 -7.30 -7.46
C PHE A 42 0.21 -7.82 -8.27
N ALA A 43 -1.00 -7.84 -7.70
CA ALA A 43 -2.22 -8.26 -8.38
C ALA A 43 -2.53 -7.39 -9.61
N LEU A 44 -2.44 -6.06 -9.48
CA LEU A 44 -2.62 -5.14 -10.62
C LEU A 44 -1.65 -5.45 -11.77
N MET A 45 -0.41 -5.82 -11.44
CA MET A 45 0.62 -6.14 -12.42
C MET A 45 0.42 -7.53 -13.05
N LEU A 46 -0.09 -8.51 -12.29
CA LEU A 46 -0.48 -9.82 -12.81
C LEU A 46 -1.67 -9.73 -13.75
N VAL A 47 -2.68 -8.93 -13.42
CA VAL A 47 -3.85 -8.70 -14.30
C VAL A 47 -3.39 -8.16 -15.66
N LYS A 48 -2.46 -7.20 -15.68
CA LYS A 48 -1.88 -6.70 -16.94
C LYS A 48 -1.23 -7.81 -17.76
N ARG A 49 -0.48 -8.71 -17.13
CA ARG A 49 0.21 -9.83 -17.82
C ARG A 49 -0.74 -10.93 -18.27
N MET A 50 -1.81 -11.17 -17.52
CA MET A 50 -2.89 -12.08 -17.90
C MET A 50 -3.60 -11.58 -19.16
N LEU A 51 -3.95 -10.29 -19.20
CA LEU A 51 -4.68 -9.68 -20.31
C LEU A 51 -3.84 -9.51 -21.59
N SER A 52 -2.51 -9.65 -21.51
CA SER A 52 -1.65 -9.44 -22.67
C SER A 52 -1.49 -10.68 -23.56
N SER A 53 -1.69 -11.90 -23.06
CA SER A 53 -1.58 -13.14 -23.85
C SER A 53 -2.07 -14.39 -23.09
N VAL A 54 -2.49 -15.42 -23.81
CA VAL A 54 -2.85 -16.74 -23.25
C VAL A 54 -1.67 -17.39 -22.49
N ARG A 55 -0.45 -17.21 -22.99
CA ARG A 55 0.77 -17.65 -22.28
C ARG A 55 0.96 -16.89 -20.96
N GLY A 56 0.58 -15.62 -20.93
CA GLY A 56 0.56 -14.79 -19.73
C GLY A 56 -0.43 -15.29 -18.69
N LEU A 57 -1.63 -15.71 -19.11
CA LEU A 57 -2.62 -16.36 -18.24
C LEU A 57 -2.04 -17.60 -17.55
N PHE A 58 -1.44 -18.53 -18.32
CA PHE A 58 -0.84 -19.74 -17.74
C PHE A 58 0.29 -19.42 -16.75
N GLN A 59 1.11 -18.43 -17.06
CA GLN A 59 2.16 -17.95 -16.16
C GLN A 59 1.59 -17.37 -14.85
N VAL A 60 0.51 -16.60 -14.93
CA VAL A 60 -0.15 -16.03 -13.75
C VAL A 60 -0.75 -17.13 -12.87
N VAL A 61 -1.45 -18.11 -13.48
CA VAL A 61 -1.99 -19.27 -12.74
C VAL A 61 -0.89 -20.03 -12.01
N LEU A 62 0.22 -20.32 -12.69
CA LEU A 62 1.36 -21.01 -12.09
C LEU A 62 2.00 -20.21 -10.94
N ILE A 63 2.12 -18.88 -11.09
CA ILE A 63 2.61 -17.99 -10.03
C ILE A 63 1.66 -18.00 -8.83
N ILE A 64 0.34 -17.97 -9.04
CA ILE A 64 -0.64 -18.03 -7.96
C ILE A 64 -0.52 -19.36 -7.21
N ILE A 65 -0.46 -20.49 -7.93
CA ILE A 65 -0.30 -21.82 -7.31
C ILE A 65 0.98 -21.86 -6.46
N LEU A 66 2.12 -21.45 -7.02
CA LEU A 66 3.38 -21.41 -6.27
C LEU A 66 3.31 -20.50 -5.05
N SER A 67 2.66 -19.34 -5.17
CA SER A 67 2.51 -18.38 -4.05
C SER A 67 1.65 -18.95 -2.94
N VAL A 68 0.52 -19.60 -3.28
CA VAL A 68 -0.35 -20.27 -2.30
C VAL A 68 0.40 -21.40 -1.60
N THR A 69 1.11 -22.25 -2.35
CA THR A 69 1.92 -23.32 -1.77
C THR A 69 2.97 -22.76 -0.80
N PHE A 70 3.66 -21.69 -1.20
CA PHE A 70 4.68 -21.07 -0.35
C PHE A 70 4.08 -20.43 0.92
N ILE A 71 2.89 -19.82 0.83
CA ILE A 71 2.16 -19.28 1.99
C ILE A 71 1.78 -20.41 2.95
N ILE A 72 1.24 -21.53 2.45
CA ILE A 72 0.85 -22.68 3.28
C ILE A 72 2.08 -23.23 4.02
N LEU A 73 3.20 -23.42 3.31
CA LEU A 73 4.45 -23.88 3.90
C LEU A 73 5.00 -22.87 4.93
N GLY A 74 4.92 -21.58 4.64
CA GLY A 74 5.34 -20.51 5.54
C GLY A 74 4.49 -20.43 6.81
N LEU A 75 3.18 -20.64 6.71
CA LEU A 75 2.28 -20.70 7.86
C LEU A 75 2.53 -21.93 8.72
N ALA A 76 2.74 -23.09 8.11
CA ALA A 76 3.10 -24.31 8.83
C ALA A 76 4.43 -24.15 9.59
N PHE A 77 5.40 -23.46 8.98
CA PHE A 77 6.66 -23.11 9.64
C PHE A 77 6.49 -22.08 10.76
N LEU A 78 5.64 -21.05 10.56
CA LEU A 78 5.35 -20.05 11.59
C LEU A 78 4.66 -20.67 12.81
N GLN A 79 3.78 -21.64 12.60
CA GLN A 79 3.08 -22.33 13.68
C GLN A 79 4.06 -23.00 14.67
N SER A 80 5.21 -23.49 14.18
CA SER A 80 6.19 -24.16 15.04
C SER A 80 7.15 -23.21 15.76
N ILE A 81 7.39 -22.01 15.23
CA ILE A 81 8.39 -21.06 15.78
C ILE A 81 7.75 -19.89 16.52
N GLN A 82 6.60 -19.39 16.06
CA GLN A 82 5.90 -18.22 16.62
C GLN A 82 4.37 -18.45 16.60
N PRO A 83 3.84 -19.28 17.52
CA PRO A 83 2.43 -19.67 17.54
C PRO A 83 1.46 -18.50 17.66
N ASP A 84 1.83 -17.45 18.41
CA ASP A 84 1.01 -16.25 18.57
C ASP A 84 0.85 -15.47 17.26
N THR A 85 1.93 -15.40 16.47
CA THR A 85 1.89 -14.75 15.15
C THR A 85 1.06 -15.56 14.17
N TYR A 86 1.17 -16.89 14.20
CA TYR A 86 0.31 -17.78 13.41
C TYR A 86 -1.17 -17.57 13.75
N THR A 87 -1.51 -17.59 15.04
CA THR A 87 -2.89 -17.40 15.51
C THR A 87 -3.44 -16.04 15.11
N TRP A 88 -2.63 -14.99 15.19
CA TRP A 88 -3.00 -13.65 14.72
C TRP A 88 -3.26 -13.62 13.20
N ILE A 89 -2.48 -14.33 12.38
CA ILE A 89 -2.71 -14.37 10.92
C ILE A 89 -4.01 -15.12 10.60
N VAL A 90 -4.20 -16.30 11.20
CA VAL A 90 -5.37 -17.15 10.94
C VAL A 90 -6.66 -16.46 11.40
N SER A 91 -6.68 -15.92 12.61
CA SER A 91 -7.82 -15.13 13.11
C SER A 91 -8.11 -13.91 12.22
N GLY A 92 -7.09 -13.25 11.67
CA GLY A 92 -7.27 -12.18 10.69
C GLY A 92 -7.96 -12.63 9.39
N PHE A 93 -7.70 -13.86 8.93
CA PHE A 93 -8.42 -14.44 7.79
C PHE A 93 -9.87 -14.76 8.17
N GLU A 94 -10.10 -15.38 9.32
CA GLU A 94 -11.44 -15.70 9.84
C GLU A 94 -12.30 -14.43 9.99
N ASP A 95 -11.76 -13.39 10.62
CA ASP A 95 -12.38 -12.05 10.73
C ASP A 95 -12.78 -11.49 9.35
N THR A 96 -11.93 -11.70 8.34
CA THR A 96 -12.17 -11.20 6.97
C THR A 96 -13.25 -12.01 6.26
N PHE A 97 -13.27 -13.34 6.42
CA PHE A 97 -14.31 -14.20 5.86
C PHE A 97 -15.67 -13.88 6.49
N ALA A 98 -15.73 -13.73 7.81
CA ALA A 98 -16.94 -13.33 8.53
C ALA A 98 -17.46 -11.98 8.03
N LEU A 99 -16.58 -11.00 7.80
CA LEU A 99 -16.98 -9.71 7.25
C LEU A 99 -17.53 -9.80 5.82
N VAL A 100 -16.87 -10.55 4.93
CA VAL A 100 -17.23 -10.60 3.51
C VAL A 100 -18.46 -11.46 3.23
N PHE A 101 -18.58 -12.60 3.92
CA PHE A 101 -19.63 -13.60 3.63
C PHE A 101 -20.79 -13.56 4.62
N GLU A 102 -20.55 -13.15 5.86
CA GLU A 102 -21.58 -13.13 6.91
C GLU A 102 -22.03 -11.70 7.27
N GLY A 103 -21.30 -10.68 6.79
CA GLY A 103 -21.55 -9.28 7.12
C GLY A 103 -21.27 -8.93 8.59
N SER A 104 -20.69 -9.85 9.36
CA SER A 104 -20.43 -9.66 10.78
C SER A 104 -19.06 -8.99 10.98
N LYS A 105 -19.05 -7.88 11.71
CA LYS A 105 -17.81 -7.20 12.10
C LYS A 105 -17.32 -7.83 13.39
N GLN A 106 -16.19 -8.53 13.34
CA GLN A 106 -15.58 -9.18 14.49
C GLN A 106 -14.09 -8.84 14.57
N GLY A 107 -13.50 -9.01 15.76
CA GLY A 107 -12.07 -8.91 15.99
C GLY A 107 -11.48 -7.56 15.57
N ASN A 108 -10.52 -7.60 14.63
CA ASN A 108 -9.78 -6.40 14.20
C ASN A 108 -10.68 -5.35 13.52
N TYR A 109 -11.74 -5.78 12.81
CA TYR A 109 -12.63 -4.87 12.07
C TYR A 109 -13.62 -4.14 12.99
N GLU A 110 -14.01 -4.77 14.10
CA GLU A 110 -14.86 -4.15 15.12
C GLU A 110 -14.10 -3.02 15.84
N GLN A 111 -12.85 -3.26 16.24
CA GLN A 111 -12.00 -2.21 16.83
C GLN A 111 -11.76 -1.05 15.86
N LEU A 112 -11.44 -1.34 14.59
CA LEU A 112 -11.21 -0.31 13.57
C LEU A 112 -12.43 0.58 13.30
N THR A 113 -13.65 0.04 13.40
CA THR A 113 -14.88 0.78 13.10
C THR A 113 -15.60 1.34 14.33
N GLY A 114 -15.36 0.77 15.52
CA GLY A 114 -16.00 1.16 16.77
C GLY A 114 -15.25 2.20 17.60
N SER A 115 -13.90 2.20 17.57
CA SER A 115 -13.08 3.06 18.45
C SER A 115 -12.13 4.02 17.73
N PHE A 116 -11.71 3.73 16.50
CA PHE A 116 -10.74 4.58 15.78
C PHE A 116 -11.38 5.53 14.77
N LEU A 117 -12.69 5.42 14.50
CA LEU A 117 -13.38 6.23 13.50
C LEU A 117 -14.20 7.33 14.19
N MET A 118 -13.66 8.56 14.18
CA MET A 118 -14.21 9.72 14.90
C MET A 118 -14.26 10.92 13.97
N PHE A 119 -15.23 11.81 14.13
CA PHE A 119 -15.39 12.99 13.28
C PHE A 119 -15.53 14.28 14.11
N PRO A 120 -15.15 15.45 13.56
CA PRO A 120 -15.41 16.73 14.18
C PRO A 120 -16.90 16.94 14.45
N SER A 121 -17.22 17.59 15.56
CA SER A 121 -18.60 17.78 16.00
C SER A 121 -19.27 19.02 15.39
N GLN A 122 -18.49 20.04 15.03
CA GLN A 122 -19.00 21.31 14.49
C GLN A 122 -18.58 21.54 13.06
N LEU A 123 -19.41 22.28 12.29
CA LEU A 123 -19.15 22.56 10.88
C LEU A 123 -17.84 23.32 10.64
N LEU A 124 -17.47 24.26 11.51
CA LEU A 124 -16.21 24.99 11.38
C LEU A 124 -15.00 24.07 11.58
N ASP A 125 -15.11 23.13 12.50
CA ASP A 125 -14.07 22.14 12.77
C ASP A 125 -13.93 21.13 11.62
N TRP A 126 -14.99 20.87 10.87
CA TRP A 126 -14.90 20.13 9.61
C TRP A 126 -14.07 20.88 8.56
N VAL A 127 -14.18 22.21 8.51
CA VAL A 127 -13.50 23.03 7.49
C VAL A 127 -12.03 23.27 7.85
N PHE A 128 -11.75 23.63 9.11
CA PHE A 128 -10.43 24.06 9.56
C PHE A 128 -9.74 23.11 10.55
N GLY A 129 -10.45 22.11 11.07
CA GLY A 129 -9.91 21.22 12.11
C GLY A 129 -9.78 21.92 13.47
N TYR A 130 -9.32 21.14 14.45
CA TYR A 130 -9.02 21.57 15.80
C TYR A 130 -7.55 21.97 16.01
N GLY A 131 -6.69 21.83 14.99
CA GLY A 131 -5.26 22.09 15.12
C GLY A 131 -4.48 20.99 15.86
N VAL A 132 -5.10 19.82 16.09
CA VAL A 132 -4.50 18.72 16.83
C VAL A 132 -4.62 17.40 16.07
N ARG A 133 -3.70 16.47 16.32
CA ARG A 133 -3.83 15.08 15.86
C ARG A 133 -4.41 14.24 16.96
N VAL A 134 -5.38 13.42 16.61
CA VAL A 134 -6.03 12.49 17.53
C VAL A 134 -5.32 11.13 17.59
N TYR A 135 -4.00 11.08 17.41
CA TYR A 135 -3.23 9.84 17.41
C TYR A 135 -2.88 9.38 18.83
N GLY A 136 -2.80 8.05 19.03
CA GLY A 136 -2.44 7.47 20.33
C GLY A 136 -1.08 7.97 20.86
N GLY A 137 -1.06 8.43 22.12
CA GLY A 137 0.17 8.91 22.78
C GLY A 137 0.52 10.39 22.49
N ASN A 138 -0.32 11.13 21.76
CA ASN A 138 -0.13 12.57 21.59
C ASN A 138 -0.62 13.35 22.83
N SER A 139 0.29 14.03 23.54
CA SER A 139 -0.02 14.82 24.73
C SER A 139 -0.92 16.03 24.46
N SER A 140 -1.02 16.48 23.21
CA SER A 140 -1.96 17.54 22.80
C SER A 140 -3.40 17.04 22.60
N ASN A 141 -3.63 15.73 22.63
CA ASN A 141 -4.92 15.08 22.46
C ASN A 141 -5.58 14.71 23.81
N ILE A 142 -5.81 15.70 24.66
CA ILE A 142 -6.35 15.48 26.02
C ILE A 142 -7.90 15.40 26.02
N TRP A 143 -8.54 15.94 24.98
CA TRP A 143 -9.99 16.15 24.92
C TRP A 143 -10.73 15.28 23.89
N PHE A 144 -10.00 14.49 23.09
CA PHE A 144 -10.60 13.63 22.06
C PHE A 144 -10.13 12.19 22.24
N GLY A 145 -10.89 11.24 21.68
CA GLY A 145 -10.47 9.85 21.59
C GLY A 145 -9.23 9.67 20.70
N THR A 146 -8.79 8.42 20.53
CA THR A 146 -7.61 8.10 19.70
C THR A 146 -8.02 7.45 18.37
N SER A 147 -7.45 7.91 17.26
CA SER A 147 -7.59 7.34 15.93
C SER A 147 -6.22 7.00 15.35
N ASP A 148 -6.07 5.74 14.93
CA ASP A 148 -4.92 5.29 14.13
C ASP A 148 -5.15 5.51 12.63
N ILE A 149 -6.22 6.21 12.25
CA ILE A 149 -6.56 6.45 10.84
C ILE A 149 -5.98 7.81 10.42
N GLY A 150 -5.15 7.83 9.38
CA GLY A 150 -4.42 9.02 8.93
C GLY A 150 -5.35 10.15 8.47
N PHE A 151 -6.39 9.86 7.69
CA PHE A 151 -7.30 10.91 7.21
C PHE A 151 -8.14 11.52 8.34
N ILE A 152 -8.43 10.76 9.40
CA ILE A 152 -9.09 11.28 10.60
C ILE A 152 -8.14 12.25 11.32
N ASN A 153 -6.87 11.88 11.49
CA ASN A 153 -5.87 12.76 12.06
C ASN A 153 -5.69 14.05 11.23
N ASP A 154 -5.72 13.95 9.91
CA ASP A 154 -5.59 15.11 9.01
C ASP A 154 -6.81 16.03 9.08
N LEU A 155 -8.00 15.45 9.19
CA LEU A 155 -9.25 16.17 9.38
C LEU A 155 -9.26 16.93 10.72
N PHE A 156 -8.81 16.29 11.81
CA PHE A 156 -8.69 16.95 13.12
C PHE A 156 -7.57 18.00 13.15
N MET A 157 -6.51 17.83 12.36
CA MET A 157 -5.40 18.78 12.32
C MET A 157 -5.77 20.08 11.59
N GLY A 158 -6.39 19.98 10.42
CA GLY A 158 -6.58 21.17 9.56
C GLY A 158 -7.85 21.14 8.72
N GLY A 159 -8.76 20.21 9.00
CA GLY A 159 -10.03 20.10 8.31
C GLY A 159 -9.91 19.71 6.83
N ILE A 160 -11.02 19.85 6.13
CA ILE A 160 -11.12 19.56 4.70
C ILE A 160 -10.16 20.45 3.89
N ILE A 161 -9.93 21.70 4.30
CA ILE A 161 -9.00 22.61 3.60
C ILE A 161 -7.59 22.01 3.59
N TYR A 162 -7.11 21.57 4.74
CA TYR A 162 -5.81 20.93 4.86
C TYR A 162 -5.72 19.64 4.04
N MET A 163 -6.76 18.80 4.12
CA MET A 163 -6.83 17.56 3.34
C MET A 163 -6.79 17.85 1.83
N ALA A 164 -7.54 18.85 1.37
CA ALA A 164 -7.58 19.23 -0.04
C ALA A 164 -6.21 19.70 -0.54
N LEU A 165 -5.52 20.53 0.24
CA LEU A 165 -4.18 21.00 -0.10
C LEU A 165 -3.17 19.85 -0.10
N LEU A 166 -3.17 19.01 0.94
CA LEU A 166 -2.25 17.89 1.08
C LEU A 166 -2.46 16.86 -0.03
N TYR A 167 -3.64 16.25 -0.10
CA TYR A 167 -3.93 15.19 -1.05
C TYR A 167 -4.00 15.72 -2.48
N GLY A 168 -4.48 16.96 -2.68
CA GLY A 168 -4.45 17.63 -3.97
C GLY A 168 -3.02 17.79 -4.51
N THR A 169 -2.07 18.21 -3.66
CA THR A 169 -0.66 18.34 -4.06
C THR A 169 -0.04 16.99 -4.40
N ILE A 170 -0.36 15.94 -3.63
CA ILE A 170 0.09 14.57 -3.90
C ILE A 170 -0.41 14.10 -5.27
N ILE A 171 -1.71 14.24 -5.53
CA ILE A 171 -2.34 13.82 -6.78
C ILE A 171 -1.78 14.63 -7.96
N ALA A 172 -1.61 15.94 -7.79
CA ALA A 172 -1.03 16.82 -8.80
C ALA A 172 0.42 16.40 -9.15
N SER A 173 1.23 16.10 -8.14
CA SER A 173 2.61 15.64 -8.32
C SER A 173 2.68 14.30 -9.06
N LEU A 174 1.89 13.31 -8.64
CA LEU A 174 1.83 12.00 -9.31
C LEU A 174 1.33 12.13 -10.75
N THR A 175 0.34 12.99 -11.00
CA THR A 175 -0.18 13.25 -12.35
C THR A 175 0.85 13.94 -13.23
N ALA A 176 1.59 14.90 -12.69
CA ALA A 176 2.67 15.57 -13.41
C ALA A 176 3.80 14.59 -13.77
N CYS A 177 4.21 13.73 -12.84
CA CYS A 177 5.20 12.68 -13.10
C CYS A 177 4.71 11.69 -14.15
N HIS A 178 3.44 11.26 -14.08
CA HIS A 178 2.83 10.38 -15.07
C HIS A 178 2.85 10.98 -16.48
N LYS A 179 2.48 12.26 -16.62
CA LYS A 179 2.47 12.97 -17.92
C LYS A 179 3.87 13.11 -18.52
N LYS A 180 4.90 13.33 -17.69
CA LYS A 180 6.30 13.44 -18.12
C LYS A 180 6.97 12.09 -18.41
N SER A 181 6.45 11.02 -17.83
CA SER A 181 7.06 9.69 -17.95
C SER A 181 6.99 9.11 -19.37
N GLY A 182 8.01 8.31 -19.73
CA GLY A 182 8.04 7.59 -21.01
C GLY A 182 6.93 6.53 -21.14
N LYS A 183 6.64 6.11 -22.37
CA LYS A 183 5.53 5.19 -22.70
C LYS A 183 5.53 3.91 -21.84
N VAL A 184 6.70 3.29 -21.65
CA VAL A 184 6.85 2.06 -20.84
C VAL A 184 6.40 2.27 -19.39
N VAL A 185 6.86 3.35 -18.76
CA VAL A 185 6.49 3.71 -17.38
C VAL A 185 5.00 4.02 -17.28
N ARG A 186 4.48 4.80 -18.23
CA ARG A 186 3.07 5.21 -18.28
C ARG A 186 2.13 4.01 -18.40
N ASP A 187 2.47 3.07 -19.28
CA ASP A 187 1.67 1.86 -19.53
C ASP A 187 1.77 0.85 -18.38
N SER A 188 2.78 0.96 -17.51
CA SER A 188 2.92 0.10 -16.33
C SER A 188 1.92 0.39 -15.21
N LYS A 189 1.28 1.56 -15.24
CA LYS A 189 0.35 2.03 -14.19
C LYS A 189 0.99 2.14 -12.79
N ILE A 190 2.33 2.24 -12.69
CA ILE A 190 3.04 2.38 -11.41
C ILE A 190 2.59 3.60 -10.60
N PHE A 191 2.27 4.72 -11.25
CA PHE A 191 1.75 5.91 -10.57
C PHE A 191 0.36 5.71 -9.95
N LEU A 192 -0.49 4.92 -10.60
CA LEU A 192 -1.79 4.53 -10.03
C LEU A 192 -1.57 3.62 -8.81
N ALA A 193 -0.63 2.67 -8.91
CA ALA A 193 -0.26 1.82 -7.77
C ALA A 193 0.27 2.65 -6.59
N PHE A 194 1.10 3.67 -6.83
CA PHE A 194 1.54 4.60 -5.77
C PHE A 194 0.37 5.33 -5.11
N GLY A 195 -0.61 5.81 -5.89
CA GLY A 195 -1.82 6.44 -5.35
C GLY A 195 -2.63 5.49 -4.46
N VAL A 196 -2.87 4.25 -4.91
CA VAL A 196 -3.61 3.24 -4.13
C VAL A 196 -2.86 2.89 -2.85
N VAL A 197 -1.53 2.71 -2.91
CA VAL A 197 -0.73 2.44 -1.71
C VAL A 197 -0.81 3.59 -0.73
N LEU A 198 -0.78 4.85 -1.18
CA LEU A 198 -0.94 6.00 -0.30
C LEU A 198 -2.30 5.99 0.41
N LEU A 199 -3.39 5.66 -0.29
CA LEU A 199 -4.72 5.56 0.32
C LEU A 199 -4.79 4.46 1.40
N ILE A 200 -4.33 3.25 1.06
CA ILE A 200 -4.33 2.11 1.99
C ILE A 200 -3.42 2.38 3.19
N ALA A 201 -2.25 2.96 2.94
CA ALA A 201 -1.30 3.27 4.00
C ALA A 201 -1.87 4.35 4.93
N ASN A 202 -2.56 5.36 4.37
CA ASN A 202 -3.22 6.40 5.15
C ASN A 202 -4.37 5.86 6.01
N TYR A 203 -5.08 4.82 5.57
CA TYR A 203 -6.12 4.18 6.38
C TYR A 203 -5.60 3.54 7.67
N LYS A 204 -4.33 3.10 7.72
CA LYS A 204 -3.81 2.26 8.81
C LYS A 204 -2.86 2.94 9.80
N GLY A 205 -2.48 4.21 9.61
CA GLY A 205 -1.58 4.87 10.57
C GLY A 205 -0.90 6.15 10.11
N GLU A 206 -0.50 6.97 11.08
CA GLU A 206 0.48 8.06 10.96
C GLU A 206 1.82 7.60 10.35
N VAL A 207 2.17 6.31 10.45
CA VAL A 207 3.42 5.74 9.91
C VAL A 207 3.53 5.92 8.39
N ALA A 208 2.40 5.85 7.68
CA ALA A 208 2.32 6.15 6.24
C ALA A 208 2.54 7.62 5.91
N ARG A 209 2.44 8.49 6.92
CA ARG A 209 2.63 9.93 6.87
C ARG A 209 3.94 10.40 7.48
N SER A 210 4.84 9.48 7.91
CA SER A 210 6.23 9.90 8.09
C SER A 210 6.65 10.58 6.79
N GLY A 211 7.14 11.82 6.86
CA GLY A 211 7.52 12.59 5.67
C GLY A 211 8.36 11.74 4.70
N MET A 212 9.06 10.74 5.21
CA MET A 212 9.75 9.68 4.48
C MET A 212 8.90 8.93 3.44
N VAL A 213 7.68 8.45 3.73
CA VAL A 213 6.88 7.68 2.74
C VAL A 213 6.42 8.57 1.60
N LEU A 214 5.88 9.74 1.92
CA LEU A 214 5.46 10.73 0.94
C LEU A 214 6.65 11.21 0.09
N THR A 215 7.76 11.58 0.72
CA THR A 215 8.98 12.02 0.03
C THR A 215 9.56 10.90 -0.83
N THR A 216 9.53 9.66 -0.35
CA THR A 216 9.98 8.49 -1.12
C THR A 216 9.12 8.29 -2.37
N ILE A 217 7.80 8.42 -2.28
CA ILE A 217 6.91 8.26 -3.43
C ILE A 217 7.07 9.40 -4.44
N ILE A 218 7.20 10.65 -3.97
CA ILE A 218 7.48 11.79 -4.83
C ILE A 218 8.83 11.64 -5.52
N PHE A 219 9.87 11.26 -4.77
CA PHE A 219 11.22 11.06 -5.29
C PHE A 219 11.28 9.93 -6.32
N LEU A 220 10.67 8.78 -6.03
CA LEU A 220 10.58 7.67 -6.97
C LEU A 220 9.75 8.05 -8.20
N GLY A 221 8.66 8.80 -8.01
CA GLY A 221 7.84 9.31 -9.09
C GLY A 221 8.63 10.23 -10.02
N TYR A 222 9.43 11.13 -9.45
CA TYR A 222 10.34 11.99 -10.18
C TYR A 222 11.38 11.17 -10.96
N LEU A 223 12.09 10.26 -10.30
CA LEU A 223 13.14 9.43 -10.91
C LEU A 223 12.59 8.60 -12.09
N LEU A 224 11.42 7.98 -11.91
CA LEU A 224 10.75 7.23 -12.98
C LEU A 224 10.26 8.13 -14.13
N SER A 225 10.02 9.41 -13.86
CA SER A 225 9.65 10.39 -14.89
C SER A 225 10.84 10.93 -15.68
N THR A 226 12.05 10.90 -15.13
CA THR A 226 13.25 11.50 -15.73
C THR A 226 14.23 10.50 -16.37
N GLU A 227 14.39 9.30 -15.81
CA GLU A 227 15.55 8.44 -16.16
C GLU A 227 15.26 7.26 -17.08
N LEU A 228 14.02 6.83 -17.27
CA LEU A 228 13.73 5.65 -18.10
C LEU A 228 13.58 6.00 -19.58
N LYS A 229 14.65 6.53 -20.19
CA LYS A 229 14.91 6.32 -21.61
C LYS A 229 15.49 4.91 -21.74
N ILE A 230 14.61 3.91 -21.76
CA ILE A 230 15.00 2.54 -22.11
C ILE A 230 15.44 2.61 -23.56
N GLU A 231 16.75 2.69 -23.81
CA GLU A 231 17.30 2.45 -25.14
C GLU A 231 16.88 1.04 -25.55
N GLU A 232 16.05 0.94 -26.59
CA GLU A 232 15.87 -0.30 -27.32
C GLU A 232 17.23 -0.69 -27.89
N LYS A 233 18.02 -1.47 -27.14
CA LYS A 233 19.08 -2.26 -27.76
C LYS A 233 18.40 -3.27 -28.66
N LYS A 234 18.19 -2.89 -29.92
CA LYS A 234 18.07 -3.83 -31.03
C LYS A 234 19.34 -4.68 -30.99
N TRP A 235 19.22 -5.88 -30.44
CA TRP A 235 20.18 -6.92 -30.71
C TRP A 235 20.11 -7.19 -32.21
N GLN A 236 21.04 -6.62 -32.96
CA GLN A 236 21.32 -7.11 -34.30
C GLN A 236 21.89 -8.51 -34.12
N SER A 237 21.14 -9.51 -34.56
CA SER A 237 21.63 -10.87 -34.75
C SER A 237 22.83 -10.82 -35.68
N ALA A 238 23.99 -11.21 -35.16
CA ALA A 238 25.10 -11.69 -35.98
C ALA A 238 24.85 -13.16 -36.32
#